data_AF-A0A4P8SIJ2-F1
#
_entry.id   AF-A0A4P8SIJ2-F1
#
_cell.length_a   1.000
_cell.length_b   1.000
_cell.length_c   1.000
_cell.angle_alpha   90.00
_cell.angle_beta   90.00
_cell.angle_gamma   90.00
#
_symmetry.space_group_name_H-M   'P 1'
#
loop_
_entity.id
_entity.type
_entity.pdbx_description
1 polymer ?
#
loop_
_entity_poly.entity_id
_entity_poly.type
_entity_poly.pdbx_seq_one_letter_code
_entity_poly.pdbx_strand_id
1 'polypeptide(L)'
;MHKAALFLLGAVALTACDNRAPERVNPSLASLSNIFGFDPLLGKVRAFSQIQKDESGKITADIRGTLDEQGCVQALRAFQPQMDVDVDLVKEGDYFVDRASHKKLYQLDAHCRLERTIDGSLLYRKDAKGFVTEVVKTANDDSFAHYSYDELGFPRTTLFQSPLGKTEIEVKDDAPAHKRLDATTEAKVDGKPAGINKMSCRYDEHANPLSCSATITAEGDYGSAGLSYNQTYQTSYY
;
A
#
# COMPACT_ATOMS: atom_id res chain seq x y z
N MET A 1 54.32 -44.64 -31.10
CA MET A 1 52.88 -44.64 -31.44
C MET A 1 52.13 -43.91 -30.34
N HIS A 2 51.30 -42.97 -30.76
CA HIS A 2 50.53 -41.96 -30.02
C HIS A 2 49.86 -42.41 -28.71
N LYS A 3 49.81 -41.50 -27.73
CA LYS A 3 48.61 -40.69 -27.44
C LYS A 3 48.88 -39.69 -26.31
N ALA A 4 48.90 -38.41 -26.66
CA ALA A 4 48.77 -37.32 -25.70
C ALA A 4 47.30 -37.24 -25.27
N ALA A 5 47.02 -37.35 -23.97
CA ALA A 5 45.70 -37.10 -23.42
C ALA A 5 45.62 -35.63 -22.99
N LEU A 6 44.92 -34.85 -23.81
CA LEU A 6 44.61 -33.45 -23.60
C LEU A 6 43.56 -33.34 -22.49
N PHE A 7 43.94 -32.88 -21.29
CA PHE A 7 42.98 -32.50 -20.25
C PHE A 7 42.43 -31.10 -20.59
N LEU A 8 41.24 -31.06 -21.20
CA LEU A 8 40.47 -29.83 -21.37
C LEU A 8 39.81 -29.46 -20.03
N LEU A 9 40.28 -28.37 -19.42
CA LEU A 9 39.58 -27.66 -18.35
C LEU A 9 38.26 -27.10 -18.88
N GLY A 10 37.13 -27.66 -18.44
CA GLY A 10 35.81 -27.08 -18.64
C GLY A 10 35.57 -25.98 -17.60
N ALA A 11 35.71 -24.71 -17.99
CA ALA A 11 35.21 -23.59 -17.21
C ALA A 11 33.68 -23.57 -17.31
N VAL A 12 33.00 -24.08 -16.28
CA VAL A 12 31.57 -23.87 -16.10
C VAL A 12 31.40 -22.41 -15.67
N ALA A 13 31.10 -21.54 -16.62
CA ALA A 13 30.60 -20.21 -16.31
C ALA A 13 29.23 -20.37 -15.65
N LEU A 14 29.20 -20.35 -14.32
CA LEU A 14 27.98 -20.14 -13.55
C LEU A 14 27.51 -18.71 -13.87
N THR A 15 26.71 -18.56 -14.93
CA THR A 15 25.81 -17.42 -15.04
C THR A 15 24.77 -17.60 -13.93
N ALA A 16 25.12 -17.18 -12.72
CA ALA A 16 24.12 -16.88 -11.71
C ALA A 16 23.32 -15.71 -12.27
N CYS A 17 22.28 -16.03 -13.03
CA CYS A 17 21.17 -15.11 -13.22
C CYS A 17 20.74 -14.73 -11.82
N ASP A 18 21.02 -13.49 -11.43
CA ASP A 18 20.61 -12.85 -10.18
C ASP A 18 19.08 -12.68 -10.26
N ASN A 19 18.35 -13.80 -10.32
CA ASN A 19 16.90 -13.87 -10.14
C ASN A 19 16.65 -13.69 -8.65
N ARG A 20 16.98 -12.50 -8.14
CA ARG A 20 16.48 -12.08 -6.83
C ARG A 20 14.97 -12.06 -6.96
N ALA A 21 14.31 -12.83 -6.10
CA ALA A 21 12.86 -12.74 -6.00
C ALA A 21 12.49 -11.24 -5.82
N PRO A 22 11.38 -10.78 -6.43
CA PRO A 22 11.00 -9.39 -6.31
C PRO A 22 10.92 -9.01 -4.83
N GLU A 23 11.50 -7.87 -4.47
CA GLU A 23 11.37 -7.38 -3.11
C GLU A 23 9.88 -7.14 -2.83
N ARG A 24 9.43 -7.48 -1.63
CA ARG A 24 8.02 -7.40 -1.23
C ARG A 24 7.74 -6.08 -0.53
N VAL A 25 6.47 -5.71 -0.47
CA VAL A 25 5.99 -4.62 0.36
C VAL A 25 6.20 -4.97 1.83
N ASN A 26 6.74 -4.04 2.60
CA ASN A 26 6.83 -4.17 4.05
C ASN A 26 5.42 -4.29 4.68
N PRO A 27 5.17 -5.25 5.59
CA PRO A 27 3.83 -5.44 6.17
C PRO A 27 3.27 -4.23 6.93
N SER A 28 4.11 -3.46 7.63
CA SER A 28 3.72 -2.23 8.30
C SER A 28 3.29 -1.18 7.28
N LEU A 29 4.06 -1.00 6.21
CA LEU A 29 3.74 -0.06 5.14
C LEU A 29 2.45 -0.47 4.39
N ALA A 30 2.31 -1.74 4.03
CA ALA A 30 1.11 -2.28 3.36
C ALA A 30 -0.16 -2.15 4.21
N SER A 31 -0.03 -2.31 5.53
CA SER A 31 -1.16 -2.16 6.45
C SER A 31 -1.58 -0.69 6.54
N LEU A 32 -0.60 0.21 6.68
CA LEU A 32 -0.84 1.64 6.75
C LEU A 32 -1.38 2.20 5.42
N SER A 33 -0.97 1.62 4.28
CA SER A 33 -1.43 2.03 2.96
C SER A 33 -2.94 1.78 2.79
N ASN A 34 -3.45 0.66 3.30
CA ASN A 34 -4.89 0.37 3.35
C ASN A 34 -5.66 1.26 4.32
N ILE A 35 -5.06 1.58 5.47
CA ILE A 35 -5.74 2.33 6.55
C ILE A 35 -5.79 3.83 6.25
N PHE A 36 -4.70 4.37 5.70
CA PHE A 36 -4.55 5.80 5.41
C PHE A 36 -4.66 6.13 3.93
N GLY A 37 -4.94 5.15 3.06
CA GLY A 37 -5.31 5.34 1.67
C GLY A 37 -4.18 5.85 0.77
N PHE A 38 -3.06 5.14 0.69
CA PHE A 38 -1.96 5.47 -0.22
C PHE A 38 -1.42 4.22 -0.90
N ASP A 39 -0.56 4.38 -1.91
CA ASP A 39 -0.05 3.24 -2.65
C ASP A 39 1.10 2.55 -1.91
N PRO A 40 1.06 1.23 -1.72
CA PRO A 40 2.17 0.48 -1.13
C PRO A 40 3.41 0.52 -2.05
N LEU A 41 4.60 0.45 -1.44
CA LEU A 41 5.88 0.51 -2.14
C LEU A 41 6.72 -0.74 -1.83
N LEU A 42 7.34 -1.27 -2.87
CA LEU A 42 8.23 -2.43 -2.81
C LEU A 42 9.59 -2.06 -2.23
N GLY A 43 10.20 -3.03 -1.56
CA GLY A 43 11.59 -2.97 -1.14
C GLY A 43 11.85 -2.27 0.19
N LYS A 44 13.13 -2.05 0.46
CA LYS A 44 13.60 -1.39 1.70
C LYS A 44 13.45 0.12 1.60
N VAL A 45 12.22 0.60 1.59
CA VAL A 45 11.90 2.03 1.53
C VAL A 45 12.41 2.73 2.78
N ARG A 46 13.14 3.83 2.58
CA ARG A 46 13.60 4.75 3.63
C ARG A 46 12.67 5.94 3.80
N ALA A 47 12.25 6.53 2.69
CA ALA A 47 11.34 7.67 2.69
C ALA A 47 10.56 7.71 1.38
N PHE A 48 9.34 8.23 1.45
CA PHE A 48 8.49 8.39 0.27
C PHE A 48 7.61 9.63 0.35
N SER A 49 7.20 10.12 -0.82
CA SER A 49 6.12 11.09 -1.00
C SER A 49 5.22 10.69 -2.15
N GLN A 50 3.91 10.92 -1.99
CA GLN A 50 2.88 10.69 -3.00
C GLN A 50 1.97 11.91 -3.02
N ILE A 51 1.90 12.59 -4.16
CA ILE A 51 1.07 13.78 -4.32
C ILE A 51 0.10 13.54 -5.45
N GLN A 52 -1.19 13.55 -5.14
CA GLN A 52 -2.27 13.44 -6.11
C GLN A 52 -2.86 14.82 -6.40
N LYS A 53 -3.11 15.10 -7.68
CA LYS A 53 -3.80 16.30 -8.14
C LYS A 53 -4.94 15.94 -9.09
N ASP A 54 -6.07 16.62 -8.94
CA ASP A 54 -7.16 16.55 -9.91
C ASP A 54 -6.80 17.30 -11.22
N GLU A 55 -7.72 17.27 -12.19
CA GLU A 55 -7.56 17.93 -13.49
C GLU A 55 -7.33 19.45 -13.39
N SER A 56 -7.81 20.09 -12.32
CA SER A 56 -7.60 21.53 -12.07
C SER A 56 -6.21 21.84 -11.49
N GLY A 57 -5.46 20.80 -11.12
CA GLY A 57 -4.17 20.91 -10.44
C GLY A 57 -4.29 21.07 -8.92
N LYS A 58 -5.49 20.97 -8.35
CA LYS A 58 -5.72 21.02 -6.90
C LYS A 58 -5.23 19.71 -6.27
N ILE A 59 -4.52 19.83 -5.15
CA ILE A 59 -4.06 18.66 -4.38
C ILE A 59 -5.27 17.97 -3.75
N THR A 60 -5.44 16.70 -4.07
CA THR A 60 -6.47 15.82 -3.50
C THR A 60 -5.90 14.81 -2.51
N ALA A 61 -4.59 14.55 -2.58
CA ALA A 61 -3.85 13.77 -1.60
C ALA A 61 -2.39 14.24 -1.49
N ASP A 62 -1.85 14.37 -0.27
CA ASP A 62 -0.41 14.55 0.00
C ASP A 62 -0.02 13.60 1.14
N ILE A 63 0.72 12.55 0.79
CA ILE A 63 1.20 11.53 1.71
C ILE A 63 2.71 11.53 1.72
N ARG A 64 3.30 11.50 2.92
CA ARG A 64 4.74 11.44 3.11
C ARG A 64 5.06 10.53 4.27
N GLY A 65 6.10 9.71 4.15
CA GLY A 65 6.52 8.86 5.24
C GLY A 65 8.00 8.60 5.25
N THR A 66 8.49 8.21 6.42
CA THR A 66 9.86 7.74 6.64
C THR A 66 9.82 6.43 7.41
N LEU A 67 10.77 5.55 7.11
CA LEU A 67 10.96 4.27 7.77
C LEU A 67 12.40 4.19 8.26
N ASP A 68 12.67 3.32 9.22
CA ASP A 68 14.03 2.90 9.57
C ASP A 68 14.47 1.68 8.74
N GLU A 69 15.72 1.23 8.90
CA GLU A 69 16.28 0.07 8.17
C GLU A 69 15.55 -1.25 8.48
N GLN A 70 14.85 -1.31 9.62
CA GLN A 70 14.03 -2.46 10.03
C GLN A 70 12.64 -2.40 9.39
N GLY A 71 12.31 -1.31 8.68
CA GLY A 71 11.04 -1.09 8.04
C GLY A 71 9.93 -0.68 9.00
N CYS A 72 10.27 -0.16 10.19
CA CYS A 72 9.32 0.50 11.06
C CYS A 72 9.08 1.92 10.56
N VAL A 73 7.81 2.28 10.34
CA VAL A 73 7.43 3.65 9.99
C VAL A 73 7.72 4.57 11.17
N GLN A 74 8.57 5.58 10.94
CA GLN A 74 9.00 6.55 11.95
C GLN A 74 8.14 7.81 11.90
N ALA A 75 7.67 8.20 10.71
CA ALA A 75 6.73 9.30 10.54
C ALA A 75 5.80 9.05 9.34
N LEU A 76 4.56 9.52 9.44
CA LEU A 76 3.57 9.45 8.37
C LEU A 76 2.67 10.70 8.40
N ARG A 77 2.74 11.52 7.36
CA ARG A 77 1.72 12.53 7.04
C ARG A 77 0.79 11.93 5.99
N ALA A 78 -0.51 11.97 6.24
CA ALA A 78 -1.51 11.70 5.21
C ALA A 78 -2.58 12.80 5.26
N PHE A 79 -2.71 13.52 4.15
CA PHE A 79 -3.72 14.55 3.95
C PHE A 79 -4.56 14.21 2.73
N GLN A 80 -5.83 13.88 2.93
CA GLN A 80 -6.79 13.49 1.91
C GLN A 80 -8.19 14.01 2.27
N PRO A 81 -8.53 15.26 1.92
CA PRO A 81 -9.74 15.92 2.41
C PRO A 81 -11.03 15.26 1.93
N GLN A 82 -11.01 14.54 0.80
CA GLN A 82 -12.20 13.82 0.30
C GLN A 82 -12.56 12.59 1.16
N MET A 83 -11.59 12.03 1.87
CA MET A 83 -11.79 10.88 2.77
C MET A 83 -11.79 11.28 4.25
N ASP A 84 -11.79 12.58 4.55
CA ASP A 84 -11.66 13.11 5.91
C ASP A 84 -10.42 12.58 6.65
N VAL A 85 -9.32 12.40 5.92
CA VAL A 85 -8.03 11.98 6.49
C VAL A 85 -7.10 13.17 6.58
N ASP A 86 -6.72 13.52 7.81
CA ASP A 86 -5.71 14.53 8.11
C ASP A 86 -4.93 14.09 9.36
N VAL A 87 -3.81 13.39 9.14
CA VAL A 87 -2.95 12.88 10.23
C VAL A 87 -1.49 13.23 9.99
N ASP A 88 -0.75 13.62 11.03
CA ASP A 88 0.70 13.79 11.02
C ASP A 88 1.29 13.02 12.21
N LEU A 89 1.68 11.78 11.95
CA LEU A 89 2.07 10.81 12.95
C LEU A 89 3.60 10.75 13.07
N VAL A 90 4.08 10.64 14.31
CA VAL A 90 5.49 10.34 14.64
C VAL A 90 5.52 9.16 15.60
N LYS A 91 6.47 8.25 15.39
CA LYS A 91 6.70 7.14 16.31
C LYS A 91 7.43 7.63 17.56
N GLU A 92 6.87 7.36 18.73
CA GLU A 92 7.49 7.61 20.03
C GLU A 92 7.33 6.37 20.92
N GLY A 93 8.43 5.62 21.13
CA GLY A 93 8.37 4.31 21.78
C GLY A 93 7.42 3.38 21.02
N ASP A 94 6.43 2.82 21.71
CA ASP A 94 5.44 1.90 21.13
C ASP A 94 4.16 2.63 20.70
N TYR A 95 4.24 3.90 20.32
CA TYR A 95 3.08 4.71 19.94
C TYR A 95 3.28 5.46 18.64
N PHE A 96 2.20 5.65 17.89
CA PHE A 96 2.09 6.81 17.00
C PHE A 96 1.42 7.96 17.73
N VAL A 97 2.09 9.10 17.68
CA VAL A 97 1.71 10.35 18.31
C VAL A 97 1.43 11.38 17.23
N ASP A 98 0.33 12.11 17.36
CA ASP A 98 0.06 13.26 16.51
C ASP A 98 1.10 14.37 16.77
N ARG A 99 1.79 14.80 15.72
CA ARG A 99 2.92 15.72 15.81
C ARG A 99 2.53 17.09 16.37
N ALA A 100 1.34 17.58 16.03
CA ALA A 100 0.91 18.92 16.41
C ALA A 100 0.36 18.97 17.84
N SER A 101 -0.47 18.00 18.20
CA SER A 101 -1.15 17.95 19.50
C SER A 101 -0.41 17.14 20.57
N HIS A 102 0.61 16.37 20.18
CA HIS A 102 1.34 15.43 21.04
C HIS A 102 0.46 14.35 21.69
N LYS A 103 -0.72 14.09 21.14
CA LYS A 103 -1.62 13.04 21.62
C LYS A 103 -1.22 11.70 21.02
N LYS A 104 -1.09 10.68 21.87
CA LYS A 104 -1.00 9.28 21.42
C LYS A 104 -2.31 8.90 20.76
N LEU A 105 -2.24 8.41 19.52
CA LEU A 105 -3.42 7.99 18.75
C LEU A 105 -3.49 6.48 18.58
N TYR A 106 -2.34 5.84 18.37
CA TYR A 106 -2.26 4.39 18.14
C TYR A 106 -1.18 3.76 19.01
N GLN A 107 -1.49 2.59 19.58
CA GLN A 107 -0.52 1.68 20.17
C GLN A 107 0.08 0.82 19.06
N LEU A 108 1.39 0.62 19.12
CA LEU A 108 2.15 -0.25 18.25
C LEU A 108 2.59 -1.51 19.01
N ASP A 109 2.75 -2.60 18.28
CA ASP A 109 3.37 -3.82 18.78
C ASP A 109 4.91 -3.72 18.76
N ALA A 110 5.58 -4.76 19.25
CA ALA A 110 7.05 -4.84 19.30
C ALA A 110 7.75 -4.80 17.92
N HIS A 111 7.00 -4.95 16.82
CA HIS A 111 7.47 -4.84 15.44
C HIS A 111 7.00 -3.53 14.77
N CYS A 112 6.58 -2.55 15.58
CA CYS A 112 6.11 -1.23 15.13
C CYS A 112 4.85 -1.26 14.26
N ARG A 113 4.00 -2.29 14.39
CA ARG A 113 2.75 -2.42 13.62
C ARG A 113 1.59 -1.96 14.47
N LEU A 114 0.55 -1.42 13.83
CA LEU A 114 -0.66 -1.00 14.53
C LEU A 114 -1.26 -2.16 15.33
N GLU A 115 -1.55 -1.91 16.60
CA GLU A 115 -2.19 -2.86 17.50
C GLU A 115 -3.63 -2.44 17.82
N ARG A 116 -3.81 -1.20 18.29
CA ARG A 116 -5.13 -0.63 18.64
C ARG A 116 -5.08 0.89 18.65
N THR A 117 -6.24 1.54 18.58
CA THR A 117 -6.37 2.96 18.92
C THR A 117 -6.27 3.16 20.44
N ILE A 118 -5.80 4.32 20.87
CA ILE A 118 -5.59 4.62 22.31
C ILE A 118 -6.89 4.79 23.07
N ASP A 119 -7.94 5.29 22.41
CA ASP A 119 -9.30 5.30 22.95
C ASP A 119 -9.91 3.88 23.08
N GLY A 120 -9.20 2.86 22.57
CA GLY A 120 -9.61 1.47 22.59
C GLY A 120 -10.74 1.15 21.62
N SER A 121 -11.16 2.06 20.74
CA SER A 121 -12.32 1.86 19.84
C SER A 121 -12.06 0.84 18.73
N LEU A 122 -10.81 0.72 18.27
CA LEU A 122 -10.42 -0.17 17.18
C LEU A 122 -9.27 -1.09 17.59
N LEU A 123 -9.36 -2.36 17.18
CA LEU A 123 -8.32 -3.37 17.26
C LEU A 123 -7.85 -3.76 15.84
N TYR A 124 -6.54 -3.82 15.63
CA TYR A 124 -5.93 -4.20 14.35
C TYR A 124 -5.37 -5.62 14.43
N ARG A 125 -6.14 -6.59 13.92
CA ARG A 125 -5.74 -8.00 13.86
C ARG A 125 -4.85 -8.23 12.66
N LYS A 126 -3.84 -9.08 12.85
CA LYS A 126 -2.78 -9.33 11.89
C LYS A 126 -2.66 -10.81 11.57
N ASP A 127 -2.20 -11.13 10.38
CA ASP A 127 -1.81 -12.49 10.00
C ASP A 127 -0.41 -12.86 10.55
N ALA A 128 0.01 -14.09 10.27
CA ALA A 128 1.34 -14.59 10.68
C ALA A 128 2.51 -13.86 9.98
N LYS A 129 2.27 -13.21 8.84
CA LYS A 129 3.26 -12.39 8.12
C LYS A 129 3.32 -10.97 8.68
N GLY A 130 2.35 -10.57 9.50
CA GLY A 130 2.27 -9.28 10.16
C GLY A 130 1.45 -8.22 9.44
N PHE A 131 0.73 -8.59 8.36
CA PHE A 131 -0.18 -7.69 7.69
C PHE A 131 -1.45 -7.54 8.51
N VAL A 132 -1.97 -6.32 8.64
CA VAL A 132 -3.31 -6.10 9.20
C VAL A 132 -4.33 -6.65 8.22
N THR A 133 -5.05 -7.70 8.61
CA THR A 133 -6.08 -8.34 7.77
C THR A 133 -7.49 -7.99 8.21
N GLU A 134 -7.65 -7.48 9.43
CA GLU A 134 -8.95 -7.13 9.98
C GLU A 134 -8.85 -5.95 10.97
N VAL A 135 -9.80 -5.02 10.87
CA VAL A 135 -10.00 -3.93 11.84
C VAL A 135 -11.34 -4.17 12.53
N VAL A 136 -11.32 -4.27 13.85
CA VAL A 136 -12.48 -4.65 14.65
C VAL A 136 -12.89 -3.52 15.58
N LYS A 137 -14.19 -3.22 15.64
CA LYS A 137 -14.75 -2.30 16.63
C LYS A 137 -14.88 -3.02 17.96
N THR A 138 -14.22 -2.53 18.99
CA THR A 138 -14.19 -3.20 20.30
C THR A 138 -15.52 -3.11 21.05
N ALA A 139 -16.35 -2.11 20.74
CA ALA A 139 -17.64 -1.90 21.40
C ALA A 139 -18.63 -3.06 21.20
N ASN A 140 -18.51 -3.77 20.07
CA ASN A 140 -19.44 -4.84 19.69
C ASN A 140 -18.78 -6.05 18.99
N ASP A 141 -17.44 -6.06 18.86
CA ASP A 141 -16.67 -7.08 18.13
C ASP A 141 -17.06 -7.19 16.64
N ASP A 142 -17.67 -6.14 16.08
CA ASP A 142 -17.99 -6.08 14.66
C ASP A 142 -16.73 -5.76 13.85
N SER A 143 -16.53 -6.52 12.77
CA SER A 143 -15.50 -6.20 11.80
C SER A 143 -15.84 -4.93 11.03
N PHE A 144 -15.01 -3.91 11.15
CA PHE A 144 -15.10 -2.66 10.42
C PHE A 144 -14.49 -2.76 9.03
N ALA A 145 -13.35 -3.46 8.92
CA ALA A 145 -12.66 -3.63 7.66
C ALA A 145 -11.95 -4.98 7.57
N HIS A 146 -11.92 -5.56 6.38
CA HIS A 146 -11.08 -6.71 6.05
C HIS A 146 -10.17 -6.39 4.88
N TYR A 147 -8.94 -6.90 4.95
CA TYR A 147 -7.93 -6.74 3.92
C TYR A 147 -7.35 -8.10 3.52
N SER A 148 -7.12 -8.29 2.23
CA SER A 148 -6.27 -9.37 1.71
C SER A 148 -5.15 -8.81 0.87
N TYR A 149 -4.06 -9.58 0.77
CA TYR A 149 -2.85 -9.19 0.09
C TYR A 149 -2.44 -10.25 -0.92
N ASP A 150 -1.78 -9.84 -1.99
CA ASP A 150 -1.09 -10.78 -2.89
C ASP A 150 0.27 -11.21 -2.33
N GLU A 151 0.98 -12.07 -3.08
CA GLU A 151 2.28 -12.62 -2.64
C GLU A 151 3.38 -11.56 -2.51
N LEU A 152 3.24 -10.41 -3.19
CA LEU A 152 4.16 -9.29 -3.08
C LEU A 152 3.78 -8.35 -1.92
N GLY A 153 2.62 -8.54 -1.31
CA GLY A 153 2.13 -7.72 -0.20
C GLY A 153 1.31 -6.51 -0.66
N PHE A 154 0.90 -6.43 -1.93
CA PHE A 154 -0.05 -5.41 -2.36
C PHE A 154 -1.47 -5.78 -1.91
N PRO A 155 -2.31 -4.80 -1.52
CA PRO A 155 -3.73 -5.02 -1.30
C PRO A 155 -4.40 -5.65 -2.52
N ARG A 156 -5.18 -6.70 -2.29
CA ARG A 156 -5.95 -7.38 -3.33
C ARG A 156 -7.44 -7.14 -3.17
N THR A 157 -7.94 -7.30 -1.95
CA THR A 157 -9.32 -6.99 -1.62
C THR A 157 -9.39 -6.16 -0.36
N THR A 158 -10.23 -5.15 -0.38
CA THR A 158 -10.55 -4.34 0.77
C THR A 158 -12.07 -4.31 0.95
N LEU A 159 -12.54 -4.62 2.14
CA LEU A 159 -13.95 -4.61 2.48
C LEU A 159 -14.13 -3.66 3.65
N PHE A 160 -14.99 -2.67 3.51
CA PHE A 160 -15.38 -1.74 4.57
C PHE A 160 -16.84 -1.92 4.91
N GLN A 161 -17.16 -1.91 6.21
CA GLN A 161 -18.52 -1.97 6.70
C GLN A 161 -18.85 -0.73 7.54
N SER A 162 -19.87 0.00 7.09
CA SER A 162 -20.36 1.19 7.76
C SER A 162 -21.89 1.18 7.84
N PRO A 163 -22.51 2.08 8.63
CA PRO A 163 -23.96 2.27 8.60
C PRO A 163 -24.51 2.65 7.21
N LEU A 164 -23.67 3.14 6.30
CA LEU A 164 -24.04 3.52 4.93
C LEU A 164 -24.05 2.33 3.96
N GLY A 165 -23.62 1.15 4.41
CA GLY A 165 -23.51 -0.06 3.59
C GLY A 165 -22.12 -0.68 3.61
N LYS A 166 -21.97 -1.70 2.78
CA LYS A 166 -20.74 -2.47 2.58
C LYS A 166 -20.05 -2.03 1.29
N THR A 167 -18.82 -1.55 1.40
CA THR A 167 -17.98 -1.23 0.24
C THR A 167 -16.95 -2.34 0.04
N GLU A 168 -16.84 -2.83 -1.19
CA GLU A 168 -15.85 -3.84 -1.58
C GLU A 168 -14.99 -3.24 -2.70
N ILE A 169 -13.68 -3.31 -2.53
CA ILE A 169 -12.68 -2.89 -3.51
C ILE A 169 -11.86 -4.12 -3.88
N GLU A 170 -11.76 -4.42 -5.16
CA GLU A 170 -11.00 -5.54 -5.70
C GLU A 170 -9.99 -5.04 -6.74
N VAL A 171 -8.73 -5.42 -6.56
CA VAL A 171 -7.69 -5.18 -7.57
C VAL A 171 -7.53 -6.44 -8.42
N LYS A 172 -7.76 -6.31 -9.72
CA LYS A 172 -7.67 -7.41 -10.69
C LYS A 172 -6.23 -7.87 -10.91
N ASP A 173 -6.12 -9.04 -11.51
CA ASP A 173 -4.87 -9.68 -11.92
C ASP A 173 -4.69 -9.53 -13.44
N ASP A 174 -4.78 -8.30 -13.93
CA ASP A 174 -4.72 -7.92 -15.35
C ASP A 174 -3.50 -7.05 -15.71
N ALA A 175 -2.60 -6.85 -14.75
CA ALA A 175 -1.31 -6.19 -14.96
C ALA A 175 -0.16 -7.11 -14.52
N PRO A 176 1.02 -7.01 -15.16
CA PRO A 176 2.17 -7.80 -14.75
C PRO A 176 2.67 -7.38 -13.35
N ALA A 177 3.25 -8.30 -12.59
CA ALA A 177 3.67 -8.07 -11.21
C ALA A 177 4.59 -6.84 -11.00
N HIS A 178 5.45 -6.52 -11.97
CA HIS A 178 6.36 -5.36 -11.94
C HIS A 178 5.68 -4.03 -12.33
N LYS A 179 4.37 -4.05 -12.63
CA LYS A 179 3.52 -2.88 -12.87
C LYS A 179 2.19 -3.04 -12.13
N ARG A 180 2.26 -3.51 -10.89
CA ARG A 180 1.08 -3.93 -10.11
C ARG A 180 0.01 -2.84 -10.00
N LEU A 181 0.43 -1.57 -9.96
CA LEU A 181 -0.46 -0.42 -9.87
C LEU A 181 -1.18 -0.08 -11.19
N ASP A 182 -0.76 -0.65 -12.33
CA ASP A 182 -1.50 -0.53 -13.60
C ASP A 182 -2.75 -1.45 -13.63
N ALA A 183 -2.93 -2.30 -12.62
CA ALA A 183 -4.07 -3.21 -12.55
C ALA A 183 -5.39 -2.46 -12.39
N THR A 184 -6.44 -3.01 -13.00
CA THR A 184 -7.80 -2.47 -12.83
C THR A 184 -8.25 -2.65 -11.39
N THR A 185 -8.79 -1.59 -10.79
CA THR A 185 -9.44 -1.64 -9.47
C THR A 185 -10.94 -1.43 -9.63
N GLU A 186 -11.75 -2.32 -9.08
CA GLU A 186 -13.21 -2.23 -9.11
C GLU A 186 -13.75 -2.00 -7.70
N ALA A 187 -14.69 -1.07 -7.56
CA ALA A 187 -15.42 -0.81 -6.34
C ALA A 187 -16.89 -1.22 -6.49
N LYS A 188 -17.44 -1.85 -5.44
CA LYS A 188 -18.86 -2.18 -5.31
C LYS A 188 -19.40 -1.63 -3.99
N VAL A 189 -20.64 -1.20 -3.99
CA VAL A 189 -21.39 -0.83 -2.78
C VAL A 189 -22.64 -1.71 -2.72
N ASP A 190 -22.77 -2.46 -1.63
CA ASP A 190 -23.83 -3.45 -1.40
C ASP A 190 -24.02 -4.41 -2.61
N GLY A 191 -22.90 -4.85 -3.17
CA GLY A 191 -22.84 -5.76 -4.31
C GLY A 191 -23.08 -5.13 -5.69
N LYS A 192 -23.46 -3.84 -5.76
CA LYS A 192 -23.64 -3.12 -7.03
C LYS A 192 -22.34 -2.44 -7.47
N PRO A 193 -22.01 -2.40 -8.78
CA PRO A 193 -20.89 -1.62 -9.28
C PRO A 193 -21.01 -0.16 -8.85
N ALA A 194 -19.93 0.40 -8.29
CA ALA A 194 -19.85 1.78 -7.84
C ALA A 194 -18.74 2.56 -8.55
N GLY A 195 -17.68 1.87 -8.99
CA GLY A 195 -16.72 2.48 -9.89
C GLY A 195 -15.60 1.57 -10.33
N ILE A 196 -14.86 2.03 -11.32
CA ILE A 196 -13.69 1.36 -11.89
C ILE A 196 -12.57 2.40 -11.98
N ASN A 197 -11.42 2.09 -11.39
CA ASN A 197 -10.20 2.87 -11.55
C ASN A 197 -9.26 2.12 -12.50
N LYS A 198 -8.78 2.84 -13.52
CA LYS A 198 -7.69 2.40 -14.38
C LYS A 198 -6.55 3.40 -14.27
N MET A 199 -5.35 2.86 -14.07
CA MET A 199 -4.16 3.66 -13.91
C MET A 199 -3.06 3.20 -14.86
N SER A 200 -2.21 4.14 -15.28
CA SER A 200 -1.02 3.85 -16.07
C SER A 200 0.15 4.60 -15.45
N CYS A 201 1.16 3.86 -15.03
CA CYS A 201 2.30 4.41 -14.32
C CYS A 201 3.61 4.28 -15.12
N ARG A 202 4.54 5.19 -14.81
CA ARG A 202 5.97 4.99 -15.06
C ARG A 202 6.61 4.51 -13.77
N TYR A 203 7.59 3.62 -13.89
CA TYR A 203 8.20 2.92 -12.75
C TYR A 203 9.70 3.16 -12.69
N ASP A 204 10.26 3.05 -11.48
CA ASP A 204 11.70 2.97 -11.24
C ASP A 204 12.22 1.51 -11.34
N GLU A 205 13.50 1.31 -11.06
CA GLU A 205 14.15 -0.01 -11.11
C GLU A 205 13.66 -0.99 -10.04
N HIS A 206 13.01 -0.49 -8.98
CA HIS A 206 12.38 -1.30 -7.93
C HIS A 206 10.91 -1.64 -8.24
N ALA A 207 10.44 -1.31 -9.45
CA ALA A 207 9.04 -1.44 -9.85
C ALA A 207 8.07 -0.60 -8.99
N ASN A 208 8.57 0.49 -8.39
CA ASN A 208 7.74 1.49 -7.72
C ASN A 208 7.38 2.63 -8.68
N PRO A 209 6.19 3.24 -8.54
CA PRO A 209 5.77 4.31 -9.44
C PRO A 209 6.64 5.57 -9.25
N LEU A 210 6.87 6.28 -10.35
CA LEU A 210 7.44 7.63 -10.41
C LEU A 210 6.35 8.67 -10.70
N SER A 211 5.39 8.28 -11.54
CA SER A 211 4.23 9.09 -11.91
C SER A 211 3.14 8.20 -12.46
N CYS A 212 1.89 8.49 -12.14
CA CYS A 212 0.73 7.78 -12.66
C CYS A 212 -0.32 8.77 -13.17
N SER A 213 -1.03 8.36 -14.22
CA SER A 213 -2.28 9.00 -14.65
C SER A 213 -3.40 7.98 -14.49
N ALA A 214 -4.49 8.39 -13.88
CA ALA A 214 -5.61 7.52 -13.58
C ALA A 214 -6.93 8.12 -14.04
N THR A 215 -7.87 7.23 -14.34
CA THR A 215 -9.25 7.55 -14.66
C THR A 215 -10.15 6.70 -13.80
N ILE A 216 -11.00 7.35 -13.04
CA ILE A 216 -12.07 6.74 -12.27
C ILE A 216 -13.37 6.93 -13.06
N THR A 217 -14.01 5.83 -13.42
CA THR A 217 -15.39 5.84 -13.88
C THR A 217 -16.26 5.48 -12.69
N ALA A 218 -16.99 6.45 -12.15
CA ALA A 218 -18.04 6.21 -11.17
C ALA A 218 -19.26 5.65 -11.91
N GLU A 219 -19.84 4.57 -11.39
CA GLU A 219 -21.05 3.94 -11.92
C GLU A 219 -22.21 4.20 -10.97
N GLY A 220 -23.37 4.58 -11.50
CA GLY A 220 -24.56 4.85 -10.69
C GLY A 220 -25.86 4.71 -11.48
N ASP A 221 -26.99 4.73 -10.76
CA ASP A 221 -28.33 4.49 -11.31
C ASP A 221 -28.74 5.51 -12.42
N TYR A 222 -28.03 6.63 -12.54
CA TYR A 222 -28.28 7.71 -13.51
C TYR A 222 -27.18 7.87 -14.58
N GLY A 223 -26.23 6.93 -14.66
CA GLY A 223 -25.14 6.93 -15.64
C GLY A 223 -23.73 6.94 -15.04
N SER A 224 -22.72 7.04 -15.91
CA SER A 224 -21.30 7.01 -15.53
C SER A 224 -20.66 8.40 -15.54
N ALA A 225 -19.85 8.72 -14.54
CA ALA A 225 -19.06 9.96 -14.48
C ALA A 225 -17.55 9.65 -14.44
N GLY A 226 -16.77 10.35 -15.27
CA GLY A 226 -15.31 10.21 -15.31
C GLY A 226 -14.62 11.28 -14.46
N LEU A 227 -13.65 10.87 -13.65
CA LEU A 227 -12.71 11.76 -12.96
C LEU A 227 -11.30 11.33 -13.30
N SER A 228 -10.45 12.26 -13.74
CA SER A 228 -9.03 11.98 -13.91
C SER A 228 -8.19 12.61 -12.81
N TYR A 229 -7.08 11.97 -12.49
CA TYR A 229 -6.07 12.56 -11.62
C TYR A 229 -4.68 12.13 -12.06
N ASN A 230 -3.70 12.94 -11.65
CA ASN A 230 -2.30 12.61 -11.80
C ASN A 230 -1.67 12.48 -10.42
N GLN A 231 -0.78 11.51 -10.28
CA GLN A 231 -0.05 11.27 -9.04
C GLN A 231 1.45 11.25 -9.32
N THR A 232 2.22 11.93 -8.49
CA THR A 232 3.68 11.97 -8.55
C THR A 232 4.27 11.37 -7.30
N TYR A 233 5.37 10.64 -7.48
CA TYR A 233 5.99 9.85 -6.44
C TYR A 233 7.47 10.21 -6.34
N GLN A 234 7.98 10.19 -5.11
CA GLN A 234 9.40 10.17 -4.84
C GLN A 234 9.64 9.10 -3.80
N THR A 235 10.54 8.17 -4.07
CA THR A 235 10.90 7.09 -3.16
C THR A 235 12.41 7.03 -3.02
N SER A 236 12.89 6.84 -1.80
CA SER A 236 14.30 6.55 -1.53
C SER A 236 14.41 5.25 -0.75
N TYR A 237 15.50 4.52 -0.96
CA TYR A 237 15.75 3.20 -0.42
C TYR A 237 17.00 3.20 0.46
N TYR A 238 17.15 2.14 1.25
CA TYR A 238 18.36 1.83 2.03
C TYR A 238 19.40 1.05 1.24
#